data_AF-A0A2N3FTB2-F1
#
_entry.id   AF-A0A2N3FTB2-F1
#
_cell.length_a   1.000
_cell.length_b   1.000
_cell.length_c   1.000
_cell.angle_alpha   90.00
_cell.angle_beta   90.00
_cell.angle_gamma   90.00
#
_symmetry.space_group_name_H-M   'P 1'
#
loop_
_entity.id
_entity.type
_entity.pdbx_description
1 polymer ?
#
loop_
_entity_poly.entity_id
_entity_poly.type
_entity_poly.pdbx_seq_one_letter_code
_entity_poly.pdbx_strand_id
1 'polypeptide(L)'
;MRTEFVEALREAESHDSPIERIDHIKRAVTKEVRAADPAASVRFTDYFNHIAVPDMVLRWPDEARERLLFVRPSANPLWLEDDLSSLTMHRPLIFTLQDLATDHQPRLDTDPPAGESVSELSQMASAANAWIAGPSAFEIVSNARKDSPVMGLLGQALVRGGRGVSTGQTVKALTMSTRNAFDDAAENNIEPVVSGVAALEANLDEQQAGRFTRILRAVWEGHGGTEAAFPAVASLGPLTDDDVTYLMTTLADASEEFWHRVGKNVTSSQLGRLRIDDPSVSLQRFMRANLDSLSAKALRVSSRQVGLGEDETFPRWLVDRGCLAIRGQDWIAHIAARKVEELPPIDEGKPLALEEVRRGVGRGLRVTKVEFGKGDRAVSYESKERGSILEDDDLGRLERDVSGMLVEQATLALAGGGTMNVEFATRTAQGPTSSALPLGGLARAAVPLLVKLEHEEASKLEALLAVADLTSSGESVTEELPPSE
;
A
#
# COMPACT_ATOMS: atom_id res chain seq x y z
N MET A 1 -8.89 26.46 -19.71
CA MET A 1 -9.74 26.96 -18.63
C MET A 1 -11.09 26.31 -18.76
N ARG A 2 -11.42 25.44 -17.80
CA ARG A 2 -12.63 24.63 -17.78
C ARG A 2 -13.85 25.55 -17.81
N THR A 3 -14.70 25.39 -18.83
CA THR A 3 -15.90 26.22 -19.02
C THR A 3 -16.75 26.27 -17.75
N GLU A 4 -16.86 25.14 -17.05
CA GLU A 4 -17.62 25.03 -15.79
C GLU A 4 -17.10 25.93 -14.65
N PHE A 5 -15.79 26.14 -14.51
CA PHE A 5 -15.25 26.99 -13.45
C PHE A 5 -15.49 28.48 -13.75
N VAL A 6 -15.29 28.87 -15.01
CA VAL A 6 -15.59 30.23 -15.48
C VAL A 6 -17.07 30.54 -15.37
N GLU A 7 -17.93 29.58 -15.72
CA GLU A 7 -19.38 29.69 -15.55
C GLU A 7 -19.76 29.84 -14.08
N ALA A 8 -19.17 29.05 -13.18
CA ALA A 8 -19.41 29.16 -11.74
C ALA A 8 -18.97 30.53 -11.17
N LEU A 9 -17.87 31.10 -11.67
CA LEU A 9 -17.46 32.46 -11.28
C LEU A 9 -18.41 33.53 -11.82
N ARG A 10 -18.86 33.43 -13.08
CA ARG A 10 -19.86 34.34 -13.65
C ARG A 10 -21.21 34.25 -12.93
N GLU A 11 -21.62 33.05 -12.55
CA GLU A 11 -22.81 32.84 -11.73
C GLU A 11 -22.65 33.49 -10.35
N ALA A 12 -21.49 33.36 -9.70
CA ALA A 12 -21.23 34.05 -8.43
C ALA A 12 -21.31 35.59 -8.58
N GLU A 13 -20.80 36.15 -9.69
CA GLU A 13 -20.89 37.58 -9.98
C GLU A 13 -22.33 38.08 -10.17
N SER A 14 -23.22 37.21 -10.64
CA SER A 14 -24.65 37.54 -10.85
C SER A 14 -25.48 37.64 -9.55
N HIS A 15 -24.92 37.22 -8.41
CA HIS A 15 -25.60 37.35 -7.11
C HIS A 15 -25.40 38.75 -6.52
N ASP A 16 -26.47 39.36 -6.03
CA ASP A 16 -26.47 40.69 -5.41
C ASP A 16 -25.93 40.68 -3.97
N SER A 17 -26.05 39.55 -3.26
CA SER A 17 -25.57 39.38 -1.89
C SER A 17 -24.06 39.07 -1.86
N PRO A 18 -23.24 39.86 -1.14
CA PRO A 18 -21.82 39.57 -0.99
C PRO A 18 -21.54 38.20 -0.33
N ILE A 19 -22.41 37.79 0.60
CA ILE A 19 -22.28 36.50 1.31
C ILE A 19 -22.50 35.35 0.32
N GLU A 20 -23.56 35.42 -0.49
CA GLU A 20 -23.87 34.39 -1.49
C GLU A 20 -22.76 34.29 -2.54
N ARG A 21 -22.24 35.43 -3.01
CA ARG A 21 -21.10 35.47 -3.93
C ARG A 21 -19.87 34.75 -3.36
N ILE A 22 -19.52 35.04 -2.11
CA ILE A 22 -18.39 34.39 -1.43
C ILE A 22 -18.62 32.87 -1.32
N ASP A 23 -19.82 32.45 -0.94
CA ASP A 23 -20.15 31.04 -0.78
C ASP A 23 -20.06 30.27 -2.11
N HIS A 24 -20.52 30.88 -3.21
CA HIS A 24 -20.39 30.32 -4.56
C HIS A 24 -18.93 30.21 -5.00
N ILE A 25 -18.11 31.23 -4.76
CA ILE A 25 -16.66 31.18 -5.07
C ILE A 25 -15.98 30.05 -4.29
N LYS A 26 -16.21 29.96 -2.97
CA LYS A 26 -15.61 28.90 -2.13
C LYS A 26 -16.03 27.50 -2.59
N ARG A 27 -17.29 27.32 -3.00
CA ARG A 27 -17.78 26.05 -3.57
C ARG A 27 -17.12 25.72 -4.91
N ALA A 28 -16.95 26.70 -5.80
CA ALA A 28 -16.26 26.51 -7.07
C ALA A 28 -14.80 26.06 -6.85
N VAL A 29 -14.07 26.74 -5.97
CA VAL A 29 -12.70 26.36 -5.59
C VAL A 29 -12.64 24.98 -4.95
N THR A 30 -13.60 24.66 -4.06
CA THR A 30 -13.71 23.33 -3.44
C THR A 30 -13.89 22.21 -4.48
N LYS A 31 -14.65 22.47 -5.54
CA LYS A 31 -14.85 21.51 -6.63
C LYS A 31 -13.53 21.23 -7.36
N GLU A 32 -12.73 22.25 -7.64
CA GLU A 32 -11.42 22.08 -8.28
C GLU A 32 -10.44 21.31 -7.38
N VAL A 33 -10.37 21.65 -6.09
CA VAL A 33 -9.52 20.94 -5.12
C VAL A 33 -9.91 19.46 -5.01
N ARG A 34 -11.20 19.15 -4.88
CA ARG A 34 -11.69 17.77 -4.81
C ARG A 34 -11.53 16.99 -6.11
N ALA A 35 -11.52 17.69 -7.25
CA ALA A 35 -11.26 17.06 -8.54
C ALA A 35 -9.80 16.61 -8.66
N ALA A 36 -8.87 17.33 -8.04
CA ALA A 36 -7.45 16.96 -7.93
C ALA A 36 -7.18 15.92 -6.82
N ASP A 37 -7.78 16.09 -5.64
CA ASP A 37 -7.69 15.15 -4.51
C ASP A 37 -9.08 14.84 -3.92
N PRO A 38 -9.72 13.73 -4.33
CA PRO A 38 -11.04 13.35 -3.83
C PRO A 38 -11.10 13.04 -2.33
N ALA A 39 -9.97 12.73 -1.69
CA ALA A 39 -9.94 12.43 -0.27
C ALA A 39 -9.91 13.71 0.61
N ALA A 40 -9.74 14.88 0.00
CA ALA A 40 -9.72 16.15 0.71
C ALA A 40 -11.12 16.54 1.24
N SER A 41 -11.22 16.63 2.57
CA SER A 41 -12.32 17.27 3.25
C SER A 41 -12.03 18.77 3.37
N VAL A 42 -12.99 19.61 2.96
CA VAL A 42 -12.85 21.07 2.92
C VAL A 42 -13.81 21.67 3.92
N ARG A 43 -13.28 22.46 4.86
CA ARG A 43 -14.05 23.23 5.83
C ARG A 43 -13.96 24.72 5.50
N PHE A 44 -15.10 25.38 5.37
CA PHE A 44 -15.13 26.83 5.15
C PHE A 44 -14.86 27.55 6.46
N THR A 45 -14.12 28.66 6.38
CA THR A 45 -14.07 29.65 7.45
C THR A 45 -15.07 30.78 7.15
N ASP A 46 -15.27 31.68 8.11
CA ASP A 46 -16.12 32.86 7.92
C ASP A 46 -15.39 33.99 7.17
N TYR A 47 -14.11 33.81 6.81
CA TYR A 47 -13.27 34.84 6.21
C TYR A 47 -13.15 34.65 4.71
N PHE A 48 -13.01 35.76 3.98
CA PHE A 48 -12.73 35.73 2.55
C PHE A 48 -11.68 36.76 2.17
N ASN A 49 -10.69 36.36 1.36
CA ASN A 49 -9.61 37.22 0.87
C ASN A 49 -8.84 37.95 1.99
N HIS A 50 -8.61 37.25 3.11
CA HIS A 50 -7.86 37.79 4.25
C HIS A 50 -6.40 37.29 4.23
N ILE A 51 -5.45 38.17 4.58
CA ILE A 51 -4.01 37.84 4.57
C ILE A 51 -3.59 36.96 5.74
N ALA A 52 -4.21 37.09 6.91
CA ALA A 52 -3.79 36.36 8.13
C ALA A 52 -4.69 35.16 8.51
N VAL A 53 -5.83 34.97 7.84
CA VAL A 53 -6.81 33.93 8.19
C VAL A 53 -7.25 33.24 6.91
N PRO A 54 -7.22 31.90 6.83
CA PRO A 54 -7.53 31.18 5.61
C PRO A 54 -9.01 31.28 5.26
N ASP A 55 -9.31 31.19 3.97
CA ASP A 55 -10.66 31.08 3.44
C ASP A 55 -11.27 29.70 3.72
N MET A 56 -10.42 28.67 3.66
CA MET A 56 -10.77 27.27 3.82
C MET A 56 -9.64 26.46 4.48
N VAL A 57 -10.00 25.36 5.12
CA VAL A 57 -9.05 24.42 5.71
C VAL A 57 -9.26 23.03 5.11
N LEU A 58 -8.20 22.46 4.57
CA LEU A 58 -8.16 21.11 4.01
C LEU A 58 -7.73 20.10 5.08
N ARG A 59 -8.41 18.95 5.12
CA ARG A 59 -8.12 17.82 6.03
C ARG A 59 -8.25 16.50 5.30
N TRP A 60 -7.51 15.50 5.76
CA TRP A 60 -7.57 14.13 5.23
C TRP A 60 -7.87 13.14 6.36
N PRO A 61 -8.69 12.09 6.13
CA PRO A 61 -9.11 11.17 7.19
C PRO A 61 -7.95 10.45 7.91
N ASP A 62 -6.89 10.13 7.17
CA ASP A 62 -5.76 9.33 7.65
C ASP A 62 -4.52 10.17 7.99
N GLU A 63 -4.66 11.49 7.98
CA GLU A 63 -3.54 12.39 8.24
C GLU A 63 -3.91 13.40 9.32
N ALA A 64 -3.03 13.57 10.31
CA ALA A 64 -3.21 14.58 11.36
C ALA A 64 -2.98 16.01 10.85
N ARG A 65 -2.50 16.18 9.61
CA ARG A 65 -2.16 17.48 9.04
C ARG A 65 -3.39 18.20 8.49
N GLU A 66 -3.33 19.51 8.57
CA GLU A 66 -4.24 20.41 7.88
C GLU A 66 -3.45 21.24 6.88
N ARG A 67 -4.12 21.66 5.80
CA ARG A 67 -3.55 22.64 4.88
C ARG A 67 -4.47 23.84 4.76
N LEU A 68 -3.90 25.02 4.99
CA LEU A 68 -4.63 26.28 4.92
C LEU A 68 -4.76 26.70 3.46
N LEU A 69 -5.99 26.97 3.01
CA LEU A 69 -6.29 27.40 1.65
C LEU A 69 -6.75 28.86 1.66
N PHE A 70 -6.02 29.68 0.90
CA PHE A 70 -6.28 31.09 0.69
C PHE A 70 -6.75 31.34 -0.73
N VAL A 71 -7.87 32.04 -0.90
CA VAL A 71 -8.40 32.40 -2.22
C VAL A 71 -8.00 33.84 -2.52
N ARG A 72 -7.45 34.07 -3.72
CA ARG A 72 -7.00 35.39 -4.16
C ARG A 72 -7.66 35.78 -5.48
N PRO A 73 -8.34 36.95 -5.56
CA PRO A 73 -8.94 37.41 -6.80
C PRO A 73 -7.93 37.69 -7.92
N SER A 74 -6.70 38.10 -7.54
CA SER A 74 -5.64 38.48 -8.45
C SER A 74 -4.56 37.41 -8.51
N ALA A 75 -3.95 37.27 -9.69
CA ALA A 75 -2.76 36.45 -9.92
C ALA A 75 -1.48 37.30 -10.08
N ASN A 76 -1.51 38.58 -9.66
CA ASN A 76 -0.35 39.48 -9.77
C ASN A 76 0.79 39.02 -8.84
N PRO A 77 2.00 38.74 -9.37
CA PRO A 77 3.12 38.24 -8.57
C PRO A 77 3.52 39.13 -7.40
N LEU A 78 3.60 40.45 -7.59
CA LEU A 78 4.02 41.39 -6.55
C LEU A 78 3.06 41.40 -5.36
N TRP A 79 1.75 41.27 -5.62
CA TRP A 79 0.75 41.19 -4.54
C TRP A 79 0.82 39.85 -3.81
N LEU A 80 1.10 38.77 -4.53
CA LEU A 80 1.25 37.44 -3.96
C LEU A 80 2.54 37.30 -3.13
N GLU A 81 3.61 38.00 -3.51
CA GLU A 81 4.86 38.09 -2.72
C GLU A 81 4.62 38.77 -1.38
N ASP A 82 3.95 39.93 -1.39
CA ASP A 82 3.60 40.67 -0.17
C ASP A 82 2.70 39.83 0.75
N ASP A 83 1.67 39.17 0.18
CA ASP A 83 0.83 38.22 0.90
C ASP A 83 1.63 37.07 1.53
N LEU A 84 2.53 36.47 0.74
CA LEU A 84 3.29 35.31 1.16
C LEU A 84 4.28 35.63 2.29
N SER A 85 4.85 36.84 2.30
CA SER A 85 5.72 37.31 3.38
C SER A 85 5.06 37.21 4.76
N SER A 86 3.73 37.34 4.81
CA SER A 86 2.92 37.28 6.04
C SER A 86 2.38 35.86 6.37
N LEU A 87 2.51 34.90 5.45
CA LEU A 87 1.82 33.59 5.50
C LEU A 87 2.75 32.38 5.74
N THR A 88 4.05 32.61 5.93
CA THR A 88 5.12 31.59 5.89
C THR A 88 5.01 30.46 6.91
N MET A 89 4.17 30.56 7.96
CA MET A 89 4.17 29.58 9.06
C MET A 89 3.41 28.27 8.80
N HIS A 90 2.62 28.13 7.72
CA HIS A 90 1.65 27.03 7.60
C HIS A 90 1.56 26.33 6.23
N ARG A 91 2.60 26.36 5.39
CA ARG A 91 2.65 25.67 4.08
C ARG A 91 1.38 25.89 3.22
N PRO A 92 0.96 27.15 3.01
CA PRO A 92 -0.36 27.47 2.49
C PRO A 92 -0.55 26.99 1.05
N LEU A 93 -1.82 26.75 0.70
CA LEU A 93 -2.27 26.65 -0.69
C LEU A 93 -2.94 27.97 -1.05
N ILE A 94 -2.40 28.70 -2.02
CA ILE A 94 -2.98 29.94 -2.54
C ILE A 94 -3.61 29.63 -3.88
N PHE A 95 -4.94 29.68 -3.92
CA PHE A 95 -5.73 29.52 -5.14
C PHE A 95 -6.05 30.89 -5.72
N THR A 96 -5.50 31.20 -6.90
CA THR A 96 -5.84 32.43 -7.61
C THR A 96 -7.10 32.21 -8.46
N LEU A 97 -8.04 33.16 -8.48
CA LEU A 97 -9.26 33.05 -9.31
C LEU A 97 -8.99 33.27 -10.80
N GLN A 98 -7.80 33.77 -11.12
CA GLN A 98 -7.29 33.95 -12.47
C GLN A 98 -6.01 33.13 -12.65
N ASP A 99 -5.68 32.76 -13.88
CA ASP A 99 -4.38 32.13 -14.15
C ASP A 99 -3.25 33.16 -14.02
N LEU A 100 -2.11 32.68 -13.52
CA LEU A 100 -0.87 33.44 -13.47
C LEU A 100 -0.44 33.79 -14.90
N ALA A 101 -0.47 35.08 -15.23
CA ALA A 101 -0.01 35.57 -16.53
C ALA A 101 1.52 35.57 -16.55
N THR A 102 2.10 34.89 -17.53
CA THR A 102 3.54 35.01 -17.83
C THR A 102 3.88 36.34 -18.52
N ASP A 103 2.88 36.98 -19.11
CA ASP A 103 2.99 38.29 -19.76
C ASP A 103 2.33 39.37 -18.89
N HIS A 104 2.96 39.71 -17.76
CA HIS A 104 2.58 40.93 -17.06
C HIS A 104 3.14 42.15 -17.82
N GLN A 105 2.25 43.01 -18.31
CA GLN A 105 2.65 44.33 -18.77
C GLN A 105 2.92 45.19 -17.52
N PRO A 106 4.16 45.68 -17.30
CA PRO A 106 4.48 46.50 -16.14
C PRO A 106 3.52 47.70 -16.09
N ARG A 107 2.94 47.96 -14.92
CA ARG A 107 1.96 49.05 -14.76
C ARG A 107 2.65 50.40 -14.59
N LEU A 108 3.91 50.37 -14.15
CA LEU A 108 4.79 51.51 -13.96
C LEU A 108 6.17 51.22 -14.58
N ASP A 109 6.88 52.25 -15.05
CA ASP A 109 8.24 52.15 -15.59
C ASP A 109 9.28 51.60 -14.56
N THR A 110 8.88 51.49 -13.29
CA THR A 110 9.68 50.96 -12.18
C THR A 110 9.32 49.53 -11.78
N ASP A 111 8.28 48.93 -12.36
CA ASP A 111 7.94 47.55 -12.06
C ASP A 111 8.98 46.61 -12.72
N PRO A 112 9.51 45.61 -11.98
CA PRO A 112 10.40 44.61 -12.56
C PRO A 112 9.72 43.89 -13.73
N PRO A 113 10.50 43.42 -14.73
CA PRO A 113 9.95 42.66 -15.84
C PRO A 113 9.22 41.41 -15.32
N ALA A 114 8.08 41.08 -15.93
CA ALA A 114 7.17 40.00 -15.50
C ALA A 114 7.86 38.67 -15.13
N GLY A 115 8.91 38.29 -15.86
CA GLY A 115 9.65 37.05 -15.63
C GLY A 115 10.47 37.06 -14.34
N GLU A 116 10.96 38.22 -13.89
CA GLU A 116 11.76 38.34 -12.68
C GLU A 116 10.88 38.20 -11.44
N SER A 117 9.72 38.88 -11.39
CA SER A 117 8.76 38.75 -10.29
C SER A 117 8.17 37.34 -10.17
N VAL A 118 7.89 36.65 -11.28
CA VAL A 118 7.39 35.26 -11.19
C VAL A 118 8.47 34.32 -10.65
N SER A 119 9.74 34.55 -10.98
CA SER A 119 10.87 33.77 -10.46
C SER A 119 11.07 34.01 -8.96
N GLU A 120 11.03 35.26 -8.51
CA GLU A 120 11.15 35.63 -7.10
C GLU A 120 10.01 35.05 -6.27
N LEU A 121 8.75 35.23 -6.71
CA LEU A 121 7.59 34.60 -6.11
C LEU A 121 7.74 33.07 -6.02
N SER A 122 8.21 32.42 -7.08
CA SER A 122 8.41 30.96 -7.10
C SER A 122 9.44 30.51 -6.07
N GLN A 123 10.54 31.26 -5.92
CA GLN A 123 11.57 30.98 -4.92
C GLN A 123 11.02 31.16 -3.51
N MET A 124 10.31 32.26 -3.25
CA MET A 124 9.67 32.51 -1.94
C MET A 124 8.64 31.44 -1.60
N ALA A 125 7.77 31.08 -2.56
CA ALA A 125 6.75 30.05 -2.39
C ALA A 125 7.38 28.68 -2.11
N SER A 126 8.46 28.34 -2.82
CA SER A 126 9.20 27.09 -2.61
C SER A 126 9.85 27.03 -1.23
N ALA A 127 10.44 28.14 -0.75
CA ALA A 127 11.04 28.25 0.58
C ALA A 127 9.99 28.16 1.70
N ALA A 128 8.80 28.73 1.49
CA ALA A 128 7.69 28.66 2.42
C ALA A 128 6.90 27.32 2.37
N ASN A 129 7.26 26.40 1.45
CA ASN A 129 6.44 25.23 1.08
C ASN A 129 4.98 25.62 0.78
N ALA A 130 4.80 26.79 0.17
CA ALA A 130 3.52 27.30 -0.28
C ALA A 130 3.30 26.90 -1.73
N TRP A 131 2.08 26.49 -2.07
CA TRP A 131 1.69 26.24 -3.45
C TRP A 131 0.79 27.33 -3.97
N ILE A 132 1.19 27.98 -5.05
CA ILE A 132 0.39 29.03 -5.71
C ILE A 132 -0.06 28.48 -7.07
N ALA A 133 -1.37 28.35 -7.25
CA ALA A 133 -1.93 27.76 -8.47
C ALA A 133 -3.27 28.40 -8.84
N GLY A 134 -3.49 28.53 -10.15
CA GLY A 134 -4.73 29.03 -10.73
C GLY A 134 -5.62 27.93 -11.33
N PRO A 135 -6.76 28.30 -11.93
CA PRO A 135 -7.75 27.34 -12.41
C PRO A 135 -7.22 26.39 -13.48
N SER A 136 -6.37 26.86 -14.40
CA SER A 136 -5.82 25.99 -15.45
C SER A 136 -4.88 24.92 -14.89
N ALA A 137 -4.14 25.21 -13.83
CA ALA A 137 -3.27 24.23 -13.18
C ALA A 137 -4.11 23.07 -12.60
N PHE A 138 -5.17 23.38 -11.87
CA PHE A 138 -6.09 22.36 -11.32
C PHE A 138 -6.83 21.59 -12.42
N GLU A 139 -7.21 22.25 -13.51
CA GLU A 139 -7.84 21.59 -14.66
C GLU A 139 -6.91 20.52 -15.27
N ILE A 140 -5.62 20.85 -15.47
CA ILE A 140 -4.63 19.90 -16.00
C ILE A 140 -4.45 18.72 -15.04
N VAL A 141 -4.30 18.98 -13.75
CA VAL A 141 -4.16 17.93 -12.73
C VAL A 141 -5.40 17.02 -12.72
N SER A 142 -6.60 17.61 -12.69
CA SER A 142 -7.86 16.87 -12.67
C SER A 142 -8.05 16.02 -13.93
N ASN A 143 -7.64 16.52 -15.10
CA ASN A 143 -7.72 15.76 -16.34
C ASN A 143 -6.68 14.64 -16.36
N ALA A 144 -5.41 14.95 -16.04
CA ALA A 144 -4.34 13.95 -16.00
C ALA A 144 -4.68 12.79 -15.03
N ARG A 145 -5.29 13.09 -13.88
CA ARG A 145 -5.76 12.08 -12.92
C ARG A 145 -6.69 11.03 -13.54
N LYS A 146 -7.48 11.40 -14.55
CA LYS A 146 -8.39 10.46 -15.23
C LYS A 146 -7.64 9.54 -16.19
N ASP A 147 -6.44 9.93 -16.61
CA ASP A 147 -5.63 9.17 -17.57
C ASP A 147 -4.92 7.98 -16.91
N SER A 148 -4.40 8.15 -15.68
CA SER A 148 -3.72 7.05 -14.97
C SER A 148 -3.69 7.21 -13.44
N PRO A 149 -3.57 6.09 -12.68
CA PRO A 149 -3.44 6.14 -11.22
C PRO A 149 -2.24 6.96 -10.72
N VAL A 150 -1.10 6.93 -11.43
CA VAL A 150 0.11 7.73 -11.11
C VAL A 150 -0.20 9.22 -11.14
N MET A 151 -0.97 9.66 -12.13
CA MET A 151 -1.40 11.06 -12.20
C MET A 151 -2.42 11.39 -11.10
N GLY A 152 -3.24 10.43 -10.69
CA GLY A 152 -4.09 10.57 -9.52
C GLY A 152 -3.31 10.78 -8.23
N LEU A 153 -2.22 10.05 -8.04
CA LEU A 153 -1.29 10.26 -6.92
C LEU A 153 -0.62 11.64 -7.01
N LEU A 154 -0.27 12.11 -8.21
CA LEU A 154 0.41 13.39 -8.41
C LEU A 154 -0.51 14.55 -8.03
N GLY A 155 -1.79 14.46 -8.42
CA GLY A 155 -2.79 15.44 -8.01
C GLY A 155 -2.98 15.51 -6.50
N GLN A 156 -3.02 14.36 -5.82
CA GLN A 156 -3.08 14.32 -4.36
C GLN A 156 -1.83 14.96 -3.74
N ALA A 157 -0.64 14.63 -4.23
CA ALA A 157 0.60 15.18 -3.73
C ALA A 157 0.70 16.70 -3.90
N LEU A 158 0.27 17.24 -5.05
CA LEU A 158 0.25 18.69 -5.28
C LEU A 158 -0.70 19.40 -4.30
N VAL A 159 -1.92 18.90 -4.11
CA VAL A 159 -2.87 19.49 -3.16
C VAL A 159 -2.38 19.37 -1.72
N ARG A 160 -1.73 18.28 -1.35
CA ARG A 160 -1.27 18.01 0.02
C ARG A 160 0.05 18.69 0.39
N GLY A 161 0.96 18.81 -0.57
CA GLY A 161 2.34 19.25 -0.33
C GLY A 161 3.02 19.87 -1.54
N GLY A 162 2.28 20.33 -2.56
CA GLY A 162 2.86 21.13 -3.64
C GLY A 162 3.59 22.36 -3.11
N ARG A 163 4.57 22.86 -3.86
CA ARG A 163 5.30 24.08 -3.53
C ARG A 163 5.67 24.87 -4.78
N GLY A 164 5.98 26.14 -4.60
CA GLY A 164 6.31 27.04 -5.71
C GLY A 164 5.07 27.53 -6.45
N VAL A 165 5.30 28.11 -7.62
CA VAL A 165 4.27 28.68 -8.49
C VAL A 165 3.99 27.72 -9.63
N SER A 166 2.72 27.31 -9.77
CA SER A 166 2.27 26.38 -10.81
C SER A 166 1.36 27.08 -11.82
N THR A 167 1.92 27.37 -12.98
CA THR A 167 1.18 27.74 -14.19
C THR A 167 0.72 26.48 -14.94
N GLY A 168 -0.24 26.62 -15.87
CA GLY A 168 -0.66 25.50 -16.70
C GLY A 168 0.48 24.86 -17.52
N GLN A 169 1.51 25.62 -17.91
CA GLN A 169 2.67 25.04 -18.61
C GLN A 169 3.55 24.23 -17.66
N THR A 170 3.85 24.75 -16.47
CA THR A 170 4.68 24.04 -15.48
C THR A 170 4.04 22.74 -15.01
N VAL A 171 2.73 22.73 -14.79
CA VAL A 171 1.99 21.51 -14.41
C VAL A 171 1.99 20.50 -15.55
N LYS A 172 1.80 20.92 -16.80
CA LYS A 172 1.91 20.01 -17.96
C LYS A 172 3.30 19.36 -18.04
N ALA A 173 4.35 20.15 -17.87
CA ALA A 173 5.71 19.65 -17.87
C ALA A 173 5.95 18.66 -16.72
N LEU A 174 5.48 18.97 -15.51
CA LEU A 174 5.57 18.07 -14.35
C LEU A 174 4.82 16.75 -14.59
N THR A 175 3.59 16.81 -15.10
CA THR A 175 2.79 15.64 -15.45
C THR A 175 3.50 14.76 -16.49
N MET A 176 4.04 15.36 -17.56
CA MET A 176 4.82 14.64 -18.58
C MET A 176 6.08 14.02 -18.00
N SER A 177 6.87 14.79 -17.24
CA SER A 177 8.12 14.29 -16.65
C SER A 177 7.87 13.17 -15.64
N THR A 178 6.80 13.26 -14.85
CA THR A 178 6.41 12.20 -13.92
C THR A 178 5.96 10.95 -14.67
N ARG A 179 5.14 11.09 -15.71
CA ARG A 179 4.70 9.96 -16.52
C ARG A 179 5.90 9.24 -17.16
N ASN A 180 6.75 9.99 -17.86
CA ASN A 180 7.94 9.43 -18.51
C ASN A 180 8.82 8.72 -17.48
N ALA A 181 9.06 9.31 -16.30
CA ALA A 181 9.87 8.66 -15.28
C ALA A 181 9.32 7.29 -14.85
N PHE A 182 8.00 7.16 -14.69
CA PHE A 182 7.39 5.87 -14.34
C PHE A 182 7.46 4.85 -15.48
N ASP A 183 7.21 5.28 -16.72
CA ASP A 183 7.27 4.43 -17.90
C ASP A 183 8.72 3.95 -18.14
N ASP A 184 9.69 4.87 -18.10
CA ASP A 184 11.12 4.62 -18.29
C ASP A 184 11.76 3.86 -17.11
N ALA A 185 11.21 3.98 -15.89
CA ALA A 185 11.66 3.16 -14.76
C ALA A 185 11.40 1.67 -14.99
N ALA A 186 10.33 1.32 -15.72
CA ALA A 186 10.06 -0.07 -16.09
C ALA A 186 11.08 -0.62 -17.10
N GLU A 187 11.70 0.26 -17.90
CA GLU A 187 12.75 -0.07 -18.87
C GLU A 187 14.16 0.09 -18.30
N ASN A 188 14.28 0.48 -17.04
CA ASN A 188 15.54 0.84 -16.37
C ASN A 188 16.34 1.96 -17.08
N ASN A 189 15.65 2.91 -17.69
CA ASN A 189 16.27 4.06 -18.34
C ASN A 189 16.50 5.21 -17.33
N ILE A 190 17.77 5.54 -17.06
CA ILE A 190 18.16 6.42 -15.95
C ILE A 190 17.79 7.89 -16.19
N GLU A 191 17.98 8.42 -17.41
CA GLU A 191 17.91 9.86 -17.67
C GLU A 191 16.51 10.46 -17.45
N PRO A 192 15.41 9.83 -17.91
CA PRO A 192 14.07 10.32 -17.62
C PRO A 192 13.69 10.17 -16.15
N VAL A 193 14.21 9.14 -15.46
CA VAL A 193 14.00 8.93 -14.03
C VAL A 193 14.68 10.05 -13.22
N VAL A 194 15.93 10.41 -13.52
CA VAL A 194 16.62 11.57 -12.92
C VAL A 194 15.80 12.84 -13.09
N SER A 195 15.34 13.09 -14.32
CA SER A 195 14.57 14.29 -14.66
C SER A 195 13.23 14.35 -13.91
N GLY A 196 12.54 13.21 -13.81
CA GLY A 196 11.29 13.10 -13.06
C GLY A 196 11.47 13.30 -11.56
N VAL A 197 12.49 12.69 -10.95
CA VAL A 197 12.81 12.88 -9.53
C VAL A 197 13.11 14.36 -9.26
N ALA A 198 13.93 15.00 -10.08
CA ALA A 198 14.23 16.43 -9.94
C ALA A 198 12.97 17.29 -10.10
N ALA A 199 12.07 16.97 -11.03
CA ALA A 199 10.81 17.68 -11.22
C ALA A 199 9.88 17.53 -10.00
N LEU A 200 9.78 16.34 -9.42
CA LEU A 200 9.01 16.07 -8.21
C LEU A 200 9.57 16.83 -7.01
N GLU A 201 10.88 16.75 -6.79
CA GLU A 201 11.56 17.47 -5.72
C GLU A 201 11.39 18.98 -5.88
N ALA A 202 11.46 19.54 -7.09
CA ALA A 202 11.27 20.96 -7.32
C ALA A 202 9.84 21.46 -7.01
N ASN A 203 8.81 20.64 -7.23
CA ASN A 203 7.41 21.05 -7.16
C ASN A 203 6.65 20.53 -5.94
N LEU A 204 7.24 19.63 -5.16
CA LEU A 204 6.62 19.03 -3.97
C LEU A 204 7.48 19.25 -2.72
N ASP A 205 6.84 19.24 -1.55
CA ASP A 205 7.52 19.16 -0.27
C ASP A 205 8.23 17.81 -0.11
N GLU A 206 9.17 17.75 0.84
CA GLU A 206 10.02 16.58 1.07
C GLU A 206 9.22 15.30 1.33
N GLN A 207 8.08 15.40 2.02
CA GLN A 207 7.24 14.24 2.34
C GLN A 207 6.58 13.67 1.09
N GLN A 208 5.99 14.52 0.25
CA GLN A 208 5.32 14.08 -0.98
C GLN A 208 6.32 13.67 -2.07
N ALA A 209 7.42 14.42 -2.25
CA ALA A 209 8.50 14.05 -3.16
C ALA A 209 9.09 12.69 -2.76
N GLY A 210 9.45 12.50 -1.48
CA GLY A 210 10.01 11.25 -1.00
C GLY A 210 9.08 10.05 -1.16
N ARG A 211 7.76 10.25 -1.05
CA ARG A 211 6.75 9.21 -1.34
C ARG A 211 6.82 8.77 -2.80
N PHE A 212 6.81 9.72 -3.71
CA PHE A 212 6.91 9.45 -5.15
C PHE A 212 8.20 8.74 -5.52
N THR A 213 9.32 9.24 -5.02
CA THR A 213 10.63 8.67 -5.29
C THR A 213 10.74 7.25 -4.74
N ARG A 214 10.15 6.93 -3.58
CA ARG A 214 10.06 5.55 -3.06
C ARG A 214 9.27 4.62 -3.97
N ILE A 215 8.11 5.07 -4.45
CA ILE A 215 7.26 4.27 -5.35
C ILE A 215 7.99 4.05 -6.69
N LEU A 216 8.63 5.10 -7.23
CA LEU A 216 9.42 5.01 -8.45
C LEU A 216 10.61 4.05 -8.30
N ARG A 217 11.30 4.08 -7.15
CA ARG A 217 12.34 3.11 -6.81
C ARG A 217 11.80 1.68 -6.79
N ALA A 218 10.61 1.46 -6.22
CA ALA A 218 10.00 0.13 -6.22
C ALA A 218 9.66 -0.36 -7.63
N VAL A 219 9.20 0.53 -8.52
CA VAL A 219 8.97 0.20 -9.93
C VAL A 219 10.27 -0.19 -10.62
N TRP A 220 11.33 0.60 -10.43
CA TRP A 220 12.68 0.33 -10.93
C TRP A 220 13.23 -1.02 -10.45
N GLU A 221 13.21 -1.27 -9.14
CA GLU A 221 13.67 -2.53 -8.55
C GLU A 221 12.85 -3.72 -9.04
N GLY A 222 11.53 -3.55 -9.14
CA GLY A 222 10.63 -4.56 -9.69
C GLY A 222 11.00 -4.97 -11.12
N HIS A 223 11.43 -4.03 -11.95
CA HIS A 223 11.85 -4.30 -13.34
C HIS A 223 13.34 -4.66 -13.48
N GLY A 224 14.04 -4.85 -12.36
CA GLY A 224 15.39 -5.45 -12.35
C GLY A 224 16.52 -4.46 -12.17
N GLY A 225 16.20 -3.18 -12.04
CA GLY A 225 17.12 -2.17 -11.58
C GLY A 225 17.61 -2.49 -10.16
N THR A 226 18.81 -2.02 -9.84
CA THR A 226 19.37 -2.14 -8.47
C THR A 226 19.18 -0.84 -7.71
N GLU A 227 19.03 -0.93 -6.38
CA GLU A 227 18.93 0.25 -5.51
C GLU A 227 20.13 1.18 -5.68
N ALA A 228 21.35 0.62 -5.79
CA ALA A 228 22.58 1.39 -5.97
C ALA A 228 22.64 2.18 -7.29
N ALA A 229 21.90 1.75 -8.32
CA ALA A 229 21.81 2.42 -9.61
C ALA A 229 20.63 3.40 -9.69
N PHE A 230 19.75 3.43 -8.68
CA PHE A 230 18.59 4.31 -8.69
C PHE A 230 19.01 5.77 -8.44
N PRO A 231 18.57 6.73 -9.28
CA PRO A 231 19.02 8.11 -9.21
C PRO A 231 18.28 8.91 -8.13
N ALA A 232 18.58 8.64 -6.85
CA ALA A 232 18.11 9.44 -5.72
C ALA A 232 19.25 10.16 -5.03
N VAL A 233 19.05 11.44 -4.69
CA VAL A 233 20.04 12.26 -3.97
C VAL A 233 20.07 11.91 -2.48
N ALA A 234 18.93 11.49 -1.92
CA ALA A 234 18.77 11.16 -0.51
C ALA A 234 18.50 9.65 -0.31
N SER A 235 18.92 9.14 0.85
CA SER A 235 18.51 7.80 1.28
C SER A 235 17.01 7.77 1.51
N LEU A 236 16.31 6.98 0.68
CA LEU A 236 14.88 6.78 0.80
C LEU A 236 14.64 5.68 1.83
N GLY A 237 13.82 5.97 2.85
CA GLY A 237 13.33 4.97 3.79
C GLY A 237 12.60 3.80 3.11
N PRO A 238 12.20 2.76 3.87
CA PRO A 238 11.46 1.62 3.33
C PRO A 238 10.07 2.03 2.79
N LEU A 239 9.47 1.17 1.97
CA LEU A 239 8.09 1.35 1.52
C LEU A 239 7.14 1.41 2.72
N THR A 240 6.27 2.42 2.74
CA THR A 240 5.21 2.56 3.75
C THR A 240 3.98 1.73 3.37
N ASP A 241 3.06 1.53 4.32
CA ASP A 241 1.81 0.78 4.08
C ASP A 241 0.97 1.40 2.93
N ASP A 242 0.99 2.73 2.80
CA ASP A 242 0.34 3.46 1.71
C ASP A 242 1.05 3.28 0.37
N ASP A 243 2.38 3.17 0.38
CA ASP A 243 3.17 2.94 -0.84
C ASP A 243 2.88 1.54 -1.39
N VAL A 244 2.85 0.52 -0.52
CA VAL A 244 2.52 -0.86 -0.92
C VAL A 244 1.07 -0.98 -1.38
N THR A 245 0.13 -0.36 -0.66
CA THR A 245 -1.28 -0.30 -1.08
C THR A 245 -1.43 0.33 -2.46
N TYR A 246 -0.71 1.42 -2.72
CA TYR A 246 -0.71 2.08 -4.02
C TYR A 246 -0.14 1.19 -5.13
N LEU A 247 0.99 0.53 -4.88
CA LEU A 247 1.57 -0.42 -5.85
C LEU A 247 0.61 -1.56 -6.15
N MET A 248 -0.02 -2.16 -5.14
CA MET A 248 -0.97 -3.26 -5.32
C MET A 248 -2.23 -2.87 -6.09
N THR A 249 -2.72 -1.64 -5.89
CA THR A 249 -3.91 -1.14 -6.59
C THR A 249 -3.61 -0.70 -8.03
N THR A 250 -2.40 -0.19 -8.28
CA THR A 250 -2.02 0.36 -9.59
C THR A 250 -1.40 -0.69 -10.52
N LEU A 251 -0.64 -1.63 -9.96
CA LEU A 251 0.13 -2.63 -10.70
C LEU A 251 -0.46 -4.03 -10.54
N ALA A 252 -1.79 -4.14 -10.62
CA ALA A 252 -2.50 -5.41 -10.50
C ALA A 252 -1.99 -6.48 -11.47
N ASP A 253 -1.55 -6.06 -12.66
CA ASP A 253 -1.07 -6.93 -13.73
C ASP A 253 0.44 -7.20 -13.71
N ALA A 254 1.19 -6.69 -12.73
CA ALA A 254 2.62 -6.95 -12.63
C ALA A 254 2.94 -8.45 -12.44
N SER A 255 4.13 -8.85 -12.90
CA SER A 255 4.58 -10.25 -12.89
C SER A 255 5.00 -10.73 -11.49
N GLU A 256 5.18 -12.04 -11.34
CA GLU A 256 5.67 -12.62 -10.09
C GLU A 256 7.13 -12.23 -9.82
N GLU A 257 7.97 -12.08 -10.85
CA GLU A 257 9.34 -11.58 -10.71
C GLU A 257 9.37 -10.15 -10.16
N PHE A 258 8.48 -9.29 -10.65
CA PHE A 258 8.33 -7.92 -10.15
C PHE A 258 8.01 -7.95 -8.65
N TRP A 259 6.98 -8.71 -8.27
CA TRP A 259 6.55 -8.78 -6.88
C TRP A 259 7.57 -9.46 -5.97
N HIS A 260 8.33 -10.43 -6.46
CA HIS A 260 9.42 -11.06 -5.72
C HIS A 260 10.52 -10.04 -5.37
N ARG A 261 10.87 -9.15 -6.31
CA ARG A 261 11.88 -8.11 -6.07
C ARG A 261 11.38 -7.05 -5.09
N VAL A 262 10.17 -6.52 -5.31
CA VAL A 262 9.55 -5.53 -4.40
C VAL A 262 9.32 -6.12 -3.01
N GLY A 263 8.93 -7.39 -2.93
CA GLY A 263 8.58 -8.06 -1.69
C GLY A 263 9.73 -8.27 -0.71
N LYS A 264 10.99 -8.16 -1.15
CA LYS A 264 12.18 -8.24 -0.27
C LYS A 264 12.16 -7.22 0.87
N ASN A 265 11.49 -6.08 0.66
CA ASN A 265 11.41 -4.99 1.62
C ASN A 265 10.04 -4.90 2.32
N VAL A 266 9.13 -5.86 2.09
CA VAL A 266 7.77 -5.87 2.62
C VAL A 266 7.64 -6.96 3.68
N THR A 267 6.98 -6.64 4.80
CA THR A 267 6.80 -7.59 5.92
C THR A 267 5.37 -8.09 6.02
N SER A 268 5.17 -9.28 6.60
CA SER A 268 3.82 -9.82 6.85
C SER A 268 2.96 -8.91 7.74
N SER A 269 3.60 -8.16 8.65
CA SER A 269 2.89 -7.19 9.49
C SER A 269 2.37 -6.00 8.69
N GLN A 270 3.14 -5.55 7.70
CA GLN A 270 2.72 -4.50 6.77
C GLN A 270 1.58 -4.98 5.87
N LEU A 271 1.67 -6.20 5.33
CA LEU A 271 0.61 -6.80 4.50
C LEU A 271 -0.74 -6.85 5.23
N GLY A 272 -0.74 -7.21 6.52
CA GLY A 272 -1.97 -7.24 7.32
C GLY A 272 -2.62 -5.87 7.56
N ARG A 273 -1.92 -4.76 7.35
CA ARG A 273 -2.45 -3.40 7.55
C ARG A 273 -2.89 -2.72 6.25
N LEU A 274 -2.67 -3.36 5.09
CA LEU A 274 -3.00 -2.77 3.80
C LEU A 274 -4.51 -2.62 3.64
N ARG A 275 -4.91 -1.57 2.91
CA ARG A 275 -6.30 -1.30 2.57
C ARG A 275 -6.51 -1.64 1.10
N ILE A 276 -6.76 -2.91 0.84
CA ILE A 276 -6.93 -3.47 -0.51
C ILE A 276 -8.28 -4.19 -0.59
N ASP A 277 -8.85 -4.19 -1.79
CA ASP A 277 -10.12 -4.87 -2.05
C ASP A 277 -9.97 -6.40 -1.93
N ASP A 278 -11.04 -7.08 -1.52
CA ASP A 278 -11.14 -8.55 -1.57
C ASP A 278 -12.19 -8.94 -2.63
N PRO A 279 -11.84 -9.74 -3.66
CA PRO A 279 -10.52 -10.31 -3.93
C PRO A 279 -9.51 -9.32 -4.53
N SER A 280 -8.23 -9.50 -4.20
CA SER A 280 -7.10 -8.77 -4.80
C SER A 280 -6.18 -9.71 -5.58
N VAL A 281 -6.09 -9.48 -6.90
CA VAL A 281 -5.20 -10.22 -7.81
C VAL A 281 -3.73 -9.94 -7.50
N SER A 282 -3.37 -8.68 -7.26
CA SER A 282 -2.01 -8.28 -6.89
C SER A 282 -1.57 -8.94 -5.58
N LEU A 283 -2.45 -9.03 -4.58
CA LEU A 283 -2.14 -9.75 -3.35
C LEU A 283 -1.86 -11.23 -3.62
N GLN A 284 -2.68 -11.91 -4.43
CA GLN A 284 -2.45 -13.33 -4.74
C GLN A 284 -1.08 -13.54 -5.39
N ARG A 285 -0.74 -12.71 -6.41
CA ARG A 285 0.55 -12.78 -7.11
C ARG A 285 1.72 -12.44 -6.18
N PHE A 286 1.56 -11.40 -5.36
CA PHE A 286 2.55 -11.01 -4.37
C PHE A 286 2.87 -12.15 -3.41
N MET A 287 1.83 -12.78 -2.86
CA MET A 287 1.99 -13.89 -1.93
C MET A 287 2.68 -15.08 -2.61
N ARG A 288 2.23 -15.48 -3.80
CA ARG A 288 2.85 -16.57 -4.57
C ARG A 288 4.34 -16.35 -4.83
N ALA A 289 4.74 -15.10 -5.05
CA ALA A 289 6.13 -14.70 -5.28
C ALA A 289 7.01 -14.61 -4.01
N ASN A 290 6.43 -14.51 -2.80
CA ASN A 290 7.18 -14.15 -1.58
C ASN A 290 6.87 -15.04 -0.35
N LEU A 291 6.14 -16.15 -0.50
CA LEU A 291 5.75 -16.99 0.63
C LEU A 291 6.92 -17.57 1.43
N ASP A 292 8.08 -17.71 0.81
CA ASP A 292 9.33 -18.19 1.38
C ASP A 292 10.14 -17.10 2.10
N SER A 293 10.04 -15.86 1.64
CA SER A 293 10.74 -14.70 2.25
C SER A 293 9.99 -14.10 3.43
N LEU A 294 8.66 -14.22 3.43
CA LEU A 294 7.80 -13.73 4.50
C LEU A 294 7.89 -14.60 5.76
N SER A 295 7.74 -13.97 6.93
CA SER A 295 7.77 -14.65 8.22
C SER A 295 6.58 -14.33 9.09
N ALA A 296 6.16 -15.30 9.89
CA ALA A 296 5.04 -15.17 10.81
C ALA A 296 5.35 -15.82 12.16
N LYS A 297 4.79 -15.25 13.22
CA LYS A 297 4.89 -15.78 14.57
C LYS A 297 3.92 -16.93 14.80
N ALA A 298 2.68 -16.74 14.36
CA ALA A 298 1.59 -17.67 14.63
C ALA A 298 0.48 -17.58 13.58
N LEU A 299 -0.35 -18.61 13.55
CA LEU A 299 -1.55 -18.74 12.72
C LEU A 299 -2.68 -19.30 13.60
N ARG A 300 -3.89 -18.78 13.48
CA ARG A 300 -5.08 -19.32 14.12
C ARG A 300 -6.18 -19.54 13.11
N VAL A 301 -6.83 -20.69 13.18
CA VAL A 301 -7.97 -21.01 12.32
C VAL A 301 -9.27 -20.86 13.08
N SER A 302 -10.23 -20.18 12.47
CA SER A 302 -11.60 -20.06 12.96
C SER A 302 -12.59 -20.54 11.91
N SER A 303 -13.72 -21.08 12.37
CA SER A 303 -14.83 -21.43 11.51
C SER A 303 -15.55 -20.16 11.03
N ARG A 304 -15.98 -20.16 9.77
CA ARG A 304 -16.67 -19.02 9.15
C ARG A 304 -17.78 -19.54 8.25
N GLN A 305 -18.95 -18.91 8.31
CA GLN A 305 -20.00 -19.17 7.33
C GLN A 305 -19.82 -18.29 6.09
N VAL A 306 -20.01 -18.86 4.90
CA VAL A 306 -20.06 -18.10 3.65
C VAL A 306 -21.27 -17.18 3.68
N GLY A 307 -21.04 -15.88 3.49
CA GLY A 307 -22.08 -14.87 3.38
C GLY A 307 -22.73 -14.89 2.00
N LEU A 308 -24.00 -14.52 1.93
CA LEU A 308 -24.72 -14.38 0.65
C LEU A 308 -24.04 -13.32 -0.22
N GLY A 309 -23.65 -13.69 -1.45
CA GLY A 309 -23.05 -12.77 -2.43
C GLY A 309 -21.53 -12.60 -2.31
N GLU A 310 -20.85 -13.39 -1.48
CA GLU A 310 -19.39 -13.42 -1.45
C GLU A 310 -18.83 -14.20 -2.66
N ASP A 311 -17.66 -13.77 -3.15
CA ASP A 311 -16.92 -14.46 -4.21
C ASP A 311 -16.51 -15.87 -3.75
N GLU A 312 -16.88 -16.88 -4.54
CA GLU A 312 -16.67 -18.31 -4.27
C GLU A 312 -15.25 -18.80 -4.64
N THR A 313 -14.35 -17.90 -5.00
CA THR A 313 -12.96 -18.24 -5.30
C THR A 313 -12.19 -18.54 -4.00
N PHE A 314 -12.15 -19.82 -3.63
CA PHE A 314 -11.43 -20.32 -2.45
C PHE A 314 -10.45 -21.45 -2.80
N PRO A 315 -9.33 -21.59 -2.06
CA PRO A 315 -8.84 -20.68 -1.04
C PRO A 315 -8.11 -19.47 -1.64
N ARG A 316 -8.05 -18.34 -0.92
CA ARG A 316 -7.34 -17.13 -1.35
C ARG A 316 -6.73 -16.34 -0.19
N TRP A 317 -5.73 -15.53 -0.49
CA TRP A 317 -5.17 -14.55 0.44
C TRP A 317 -6.06 -13.30 0.55
N LEU A 318 -6.16 -12.72 1.73
CA LEU A 318 -6.85 -11.45 1.97
C LEU A 318 -6.30 -10.74 3.20
N VAL A 319 -6.72 -9.49 3.39
CA VAL A 319 -6.53 -8.76 4.64
C VAL A 319 -7.85 -8.77 5.41
N ASP A 320 -7.85 -9.33 6.61
CA ASP A 320 -9.02 -9.38 7.49
C ASP A 320 -8.64 -8.97 8.92
N ARG A 321 -9.40 -8.04 9.51
CA ARG A 321 -9.21 -7.54 10.89
C ARG A 321 -7.77 -7.07 11.20
N GLY A 322 -7.09 -6.46 10.22
CA GLY A 322 -5.72 -5.98 10.40
C GLY A 322 -4.65 -7.10 10.39
N CYS A 323 -5.03 -8.30 9.95
CA CYS A 323 -4.14 -9.44 9.77
C CYS A 323 -4.13 -9.89 8.30
N LEU A 324 -3.00 -10.42 7.86
CA LEU A 324 -2.98 -11.25 6.66
C LEU A 324 -3.75 -12.55 6.99
N ALA A 325 -4.55 -13.03 6.05
CA ALA A 325 -5.33 -14.24 6.25
C ALA A 325 -5.37 -15.11 4.99
N ILE A 326 -5.65 -16.39 5.19
CA ILE A 326 -6.06 -17.32 4.14
C ILE A 326 -7.54 -17.62 4.36
N ARG A 327 -8.36 -17.35 3.36
CA ARG A 327 -9.77 -17.67 3.37
C ARG A 327 -10.01 -18.96 2.59
N GLY A 328 -10.57 -19.96 3.27
CA GLY A 328 -11.14 -21.15 2.65
C GLY A 328 -12.66 -21.06 2.53
N GLN A 329 -13.30 -22.20 2.27
CA GLN A 329 -14.75 -22.25 2.06
C GLN A 329 -15.53 -21.95 3.34
N ASP A 330 -15.26 -22.67 4.43
CA ASP A 330 -15.97 -22.54 5.72
C ASP A 330 -15.03 -22.20 6.89
N TRP A 331 -13.83 -21.71 6.57
CA TRP A 331 -12.79 -21.38 7.54
C TRP A 331 -11.97 -20.18 7.09
N ILE A 332 -11.32 -19.54 8.06
CA ILE A 332 -10.32 -18.50 7.82
C ILE A 332 -9.15 -18.68 8.78
N ALA A 333 -7.94 -18.63 8.23
CA ALA A 333 -6.70 -18.69 8.98
C ALA A 333 -6.08 -17.30 9.06
N HIS A 334 -6.11 -16.68 10.24
CA HIS A 334 -5.44 -15.40 10.50
C HIS A 334 -3.99 -15.63 10.86
N ILE A 335 -3.12 -14.73 10.38
CA ILE A 335 -1.68 -14.81 10.59
C ILE A 335 -1.22 -13.62 11.42
N ALA A 336 -0.54 -13.94 12.51
CA ALA A 336 0.17 -12.99 13.34
C ALA A 336 1.62 -12.90 12.87
N ALA A 337 2.04 -11.71 12.48
CA ALA A 337 3.40 -11.48 12.02
C ALA A 337 4.40 -11.52 13.18
N ARG A 338 4.05 -10.93 14.34
CA ARG A 338 5.00 -10.72 15.44
C ARG A 338 4.60 -11.38 16.74
N LYS A 339 3.31 -11.35 17.08
CA LYS A 339 2.80 -11.73 18.40
C LYS A 339 1.45 -12.43 18.29
N VAL A 340 1.25 -13.46 19.11
CA VAL A 340 0.02 -14.28 19.09
C VAL A 340 -1.21 -13.45 19.44
N GLU A 341 -1.04 -12.39 20.23
CA GLU A 341 -2.08 -11.45 20.63
C GLU A 341 -2.57 -10.57 19.46
N GLU A 342 -1.87 -10.56 18.32
CA GLU A 342 -2.39 -9.95 17.08
C GLU A 342 -3.55 -10.76 16.49
N LEU A 343 -3.67 -12.06 16.84
CA LEU A 343 -4.71 -12.93 16.30
C LEU A 343 -6.09 -12.62 16.90
N PRO A 344 -7.18 -12.82 16.13
CA PRO A 344 -8.54 -12.70 16.65
C PRO A 344 -8.81 -13.62 17.85
N PRO A 345 -9.88 -13.36 18.63
CA PRO A 345 -10.27 -14.18 19.76
C PRO A 345 -10.32 -15.68 19.42
N ILE A 346 -10.02 -16.51 20.40
CA ILE A 346 -10.01 -17.96 20.26
C ILE A 346 -11.41 -18.44 19.86
N ASP A 347 -11.45 -19.30 18.85
CA ASP A 347 -12.64 -20.08 18.49
C ASP A 347 -12.58 -21.44 19.20
N GLU A 348 -13.73 -22.01 19.56
CA GLU A 348 -13.76 -23.30 20.26
C GLU A 348 -13.24 -24.43 19.36
N GLY A 349 -12.01 -24.86 19.62
CA GLY A 349 -11.43 -26.06 19.03
C GLY A 349 -11.77 -27.32 19.83
N LYS A 350 -11.34 -28.47 19.29
CA LYS A 350 -11.40 -29.75 19.99
C LYS A 350 -10.03 -30.42 19.89
N PRO A 351 -9.51 -30.96 21.00
CA PRO A 351 -8.38 -31.89 20.96
C PRO A 351 -8.64 -33.02 19.96
N LEU A 352 -7.57 -33.53 19.34
CA LEU A 352 -7.67 -34.56 18.29
C LEU A 352 -7.27 -35.93 18.81
N ALA A 353 -7.82 -37.00 18.23
CA ALA A 353 -7.26 -38.33 18.43
C ALA A 353 -5.89 -38.44 17.74
N LEU A 354 -4.99 -39.32 18.22
CA LEU A 354 -3.67 -39.49 17.62
C LEU A 354 -3.75 -39.90 16.14
N GLU A 355 -4.74 -40.73 15.78
CA GLU A 355 -5.02 -41.12 14.39
C GLU A 355 -5.40 -39.94 13.49
N GLU A 356 -6.10 -38.94 14.03
CA GLU A 356 -6.45 -37.73 13.28
C GLU A 356 -5.21 -36.86 13.07
N VAL A 357 -4.34 -36.77 14.09
CA VAL A 357 -3.02 -36.13 13.95
C VAL A 357 -2.17 -36.86 12.90
N ARG A 358 -2.09 -38.19 12.95
CA ARG A 358 -1.37 -39.01 11.94
C ARG A 358 -1.87 -38.76 10.52
N ARG A 359 -3.19 -38.59 10.34
CA ARG A 359 -3.80 -38.31 9.04
C ARG A 359 -3.54 -36.89 8.55
N GLY A 360 -3.60 -35.90 9.45
CA GLY A 360 -3.40 -34.48 9.13
C GLY A 360 -1.93 -34.12 8.90
N VAL A 361 -1.01 -34.84 9.53
CA VAL A 361 0.43 -34.71 9.28
C VAL A 361 0.76 -35.38 7.94
N GLY A 362 0.78 -34.59 6.88
CA GLY A 362 1.10 -35.06 5.52
C GLY A 362 2.52 -35.64 5.38
N ARG A 363 2.80 -36.25 4.22
CA ARG A 363 4.11 -36.85 3.91
C ARG A 363 5.20 -35.77 3.87
N GLY A 364 5.99 -35.67 4.94
CA GLY A 364 7.15 -34.76 5.02
C GLY A 364 7.25 -33.93 6.30
N LEU A 365 6.18 -33.88 7.11
CA LEU A 365 6.22 -33.26 8.43
C LEU A 365 6.66 -34.27 9.48
N ARG A 366 7.54 -33.85 10.39
CA ARG A 366 8.01 -34.70 11.49
C ARG A 366 7.44 -34.20 12.80
N VAL A 367 6.66 -35.04 13.48
CA VAL A 367 6.20 -34.73 14.84
C VAL A 367 7.28 -35.16 15.80
N THR A 368 7.72 -34.24 16.65
CA THR A 368 8.82 -34.46 17.62
C THR A 368 8.32 -34.63 19.04
N LYS A 369 7.13 -34.10 19.32
CA LYS A 369 6.46 -34.19 20.62
C LYS A 369 4.95 -34.16 20.46
N VAL A 370 4.24 -34.93 21.28
CA VAL A 370 2.78 -34.84 21.48
C VAL A 370 2.48 -34.75 22.96
N GLU A 371 1.44 -34.01 23.31
CA GLU A 371 0.91 -33.92 24.67
C GLU A 371 -0.55 -34.36 24.67
N PHE A 372 -0.82 -35.40 25.43
CA PHE A 372 -2.16 -35.94 25.66
C PHE A 372 -2.75 -35.32 26.92
N GLY A 373 -4.03 -34.97 26.89
CA GLY A 373 -4.76 -34.43 28.03
C GLY A 373 -6.13 -35.08 28.24
N LYS A 374 -6.54 -35.14 29.51
CA LYS A 374 -7.90 -35.49 29.94
C LYS A 374 -8.15 -34.98 31.36
N GLY A 375 -8.95 -33.90 31.46
CA GLY A 375 -9.24 -33.28 32.75
C GLY A 375 -8.00 -32.63 33.35
N ASP A 376 -7.55 -33.13 34.51
CA ASP A 376 -6.37 -32.64 35.23
C ASP A 376 -5.08 -33.43 34.95
N ARG A 377 -5.14 -34.41 34.03
CA ARG A 377 -3.99 -35.27 33.69
C ARG A 377 -3.44 -34.92 32.32
N ALA A 378 -2.12 -34.77 32.26
CA ALA A 378 -1.37 -34.58 31.02
C ALA A 378 -0.24 -35.60 30.92
N VAL A 379 -0.01 -36.13 29.71
CA VAL A 379 1.10 -37.05 29.39
C VAL A 379 1.80 -36.55 28.14
N SER A 380 3.11 -36.29 28.24
CA SER A 380 3.93 -35.86 27.10
C SER A 380 4.80 -37.00 26.59
N TYR A 381 4.82 -37.20 25.28
CA TYR A 381 5.76 -38.10 24.60
C TYR A 381 6.65 -37.28 23.65
N GLU A 382 7.97 -37.37 23.82
CA GLU A 382 8.94 -36.58 23.06
C GLU A 382 10.14 -37.41 22.58
N SER A 383 10.62 -37.14 21.37
CA SER A 383 11.85 -37.74 20.86
C SER A 383 13.09 -36.98 21.31
N LYS A 384 14.05 -37.69 21.92
CA LYS A 384 15.38 -37.12 22.25
C LYS A 384 16.28 -36.96 21.01
N GLU A 385 16.06 -37.77 19.98
CA GLU A 385 16.90 -37.82 18.77
C GLU A 385 16.37 -36.93 17.64
N ARG A 386 15.31 -36.13 17.88
CA ARG A 386 14.62 -35.29 16.88
C ARG A 386 14.06 -36.07 15.68
N GLY A 387 13.82 -37.38 15.87
CA GLY A 387 13.10 -38.23 14.91
C GLY A 387 11.59 -37.98 14.94
N SER A 388 10.87 -38.45 13.92
CA SER A 388 9.40 -38.44 13.94
C SER A 388 8.90 -39.50 14.92
N ILE A 389 8.02 -39.13 15.86
CA ILE A 389 7.47 -40.06 16.85
C ILE A 389 6.22 -40.80 16.36
N LEU A 390 5.63 -40.40 15.23
CA LEU A 390 4.34 -40.97 14.79
C LEU A 390 4.41 -42.46 14.41
N GLU A 391 5.59 -42.91 13.97
CA GLU A 391 5.90 -44.29 13.56
C GLU A 391 6.51 -45.11 14.70
N ASP A 392 6.64 -44.53 15.90
CA ASP A 392 7.24 -45.20 17.05
C ASP A 392 6.27 -46.21 17.68
N ASP A 393 6.68 -47.47 17.75
CA ASP A 393 5.92 -48.57 18.37
C ASP A 393 5.58 -48.28 19.84
N ASP A 394 6.45 -47.55 20.55
CA ASP A 394 6.24 -47.20 21.96
C ASP A 394 5.18 -46.11 22.13
N LEU A 395 5.02 -45.20 21.15
CA LEU A 395 3.90 -44.26 21.14
C LEU A 395 2.56 -45.00 20.95
N GLY A 396 2.52 -46.04 20.10
CA GLY A 396 1.32 -46.88 19.93
C GLY A 396 1.00 -47.76 21.15
N ARG A 397 1.98 -48.05 22.01
CA ARG A 397 1.75 -48.66 23.33
C ARG A 397 1.16 -47.64 24.30
N LEU A 398 1.77 -46.45 24.38
CA LEU A 398 1.30 -45.37 25.23
C LEU A 398 -0.16 -45.02 24.94
N GLU A 399 -0.54 -44.88 23.66
CA GLU A 399 -1.92 -44.59 23.23
C GLU A 399 -2.95 -45.58 23.81
N ARG A 400 -2.58 -46.87 23.90
CA ARG A 400 -3.44 -47.91 24.50
C ARG A 400 -3.53 -47.77 26.02
N ASP A 401 -2.45 -47.36 26.67
CA ASP A 401 -2.37 -47.18 28.12
C ASP A 401 -3.10 -45.91 28.60
N VAL A 402 -3.07 -44.82 27.81
CA VAL A 402 -3.78 -43.57 28.10
C VAL A 402 -5.20 -43.51 27.51
N SER A 403 -5.84 -44.67 27.32
CA SER A 403 -7.14 -44.83 26.66
C SER A 403 -8.15 -43.68 26.92
N GLY A 404 -8.52 -43.00 25.83
CA GLY A 404 -9.48 -41.89 25.84
C GLY A 404 -8.91 -40.53 26.26
N MET A 405 -7.59 -40.37 26.36
CA MET A 405 -6.94 -39.05 26.29
C MET A 405 -6.85 -38.60 24.83
N LEU A 406 -6.96 -37.30 24.61
CA LEU A 406 -6.84 -36.68 23.29
C LEU A 406 -5.56 -35.87 23.23
N VAL A 407 -5.02 -35.68 22.02
CA VAL A 407 -3.86 -34.82 21.78
C VAL A 407 -4.32 -33.37 21.88
N GLU A 408 -3.85 -32.67 22.91
CA GLU A 408 -4.11 -31.25 23.12
C GLU A 408 -3.09 -30.38 22.37
N GLN A 409 -1.83 -30.83 22.33
CA GLN A 409 -0.74 -30.13 21.66
C GLN A 409 0.20 -31.08 20.91
N ALA A 410 0.78 -30.60 19.81
CA ALA A 410 1.83 -31.29 19.05
C ALA A 410 2.94 -30.32 18.63
N THR A 411 4.19 -30.78 18.68
CA THR A 411 5.35 -30.02 18.16
C THR A 411 5.86 -30.67 16.88
N LEU A 412 5.87 -29.91 15.79
CA LEU A 412 6.30 -30.33 14.47
C LEU A 412 7.61 -29.66 14.08
N ALA A 413 8.51 -30.39 13.42
CA ALA A 413 9.69 -29.84 12.77
C ALA A 413 9.35 -29.50 11.30
N LEU A 414 9.66 -28.28 10.88
CA LEU A 414 9.41 -27.81 9.52
C LEU A 414 10.60 -28.14 8.60
N ALA A 415 10.31 -28.38 7.32
CA ALA A 415 11.34 -28.73 6.32
C ALA A 415 12.38 -27.62 6.11
N GLY A 416 12.00 -26.34 6.25
CA GLY A 416 12.88 -25.17 6.13
C GLY A 416 13.64 -24.81 7.42
N GLY A 417 13.58 -25.66 8.45
CA GLY A 417 14.15 -25.39 9.77
C GLY A 417 13.17 -24.75 10.74
N GLY A 418 13.47 -24.89 12.04
CA GLY A 418 12.58 -24.48 13.13
C GLY A 418 11.57 -25.55 13.53
N THR A 419 10.87 -25.27 14.62
CA THR A 419 9.78 -26.09 15.15
C THR A 419 8.53 -25.23 15.29
N MET A 420 7.37 -25.87 15.27
CA MET A 420 6.06 -25.25 15.40
C MET A 420 5.28 -26.02 16.45
N ASN A 421 4.71 -25.33 17.43
CA ASN A 421 3.76 -25.88 18.38
C ASN A 421 2.35 -25.64 17.85
N VAL A 422 1.54 -26.69 17.83
CA VAL A 422 0.13 -26.65 17.42
C VAL A 422 -0.70 -27.02 18.63
N GLU A 423 -1.64 -26.14 18.98
CA GLU A 423 -2.61 -26.34 20.03
C GLU A 423 -4.00 -26.53 19.42
N PHE A 424 -4.56 -27.72 19.59
CA PHE A 424 -5.79 -28.13 18.91
C PHE A 424 -7.05 -27.52 19.55
N ALA A 425 -7.02 -27.33 20.88
CA ALA A 425 -8.13 -26.73 21.62
C ALA A 425 -8.36 -25.25 21.22
N THR A 426 -7.31 -24.52 20.87
CA THR A 426 -7.38 -23.10 20.46
C THR A 426 -7.20 -22.91 18.96
N ARG A 427 -7.06 -24.01 18.20
CA ARG A 427 -6.75 -24.04 16.76
C ARG A 427 -5.63 -23.09 16.37
N THR A 428 -4.57 -23.07 17.18
CA THR A 428 -3.45 -22.11 17.03
C THR A 428 -2.16 -22.87 16.76
N ALA A 429 -1.41 -22.44 15.75
CA ALA A 429 -0.07 -22.89 15.45
C ALA A 429 0.92 -21.72 15.64
N GLN A 430 2.05 -21.95 16.31
CA GLN A 430 3.01 -20.89 16.62
C GLN A 430 4.45 -21.39 16.69
N GLY A 431 5.41 -20.53 16.36
CA GLY A 431 6.83 -20.81 16.63
C GLY A 431 7.13 -20.79 18.14
N PRO A 432 8.13 -21.55 18.61
CA PRO A 432 8.51 -21.59 20.02
C PRO A 432 9.00 -20.22 20.50
N THR A 433 8.70 -19.86 21.75
CA THR A 433 9.21 -18.65 22.43
C THR A 433 9.07 -17.36 21.60
N SER A 434 10.15 -16.75 21.12
CA SER A 434 10.15 -15.53 20.31
C SER A 434 10.41 -15.77 18.81
N SER A 435 10.58 -17.02 18.38
CA SER A 435 10.94 -17.33 16.98
C SER A 435 9.77 -17.05 16.03
N ALA A 436 10.07 -16.42 14.89
CA ALA A 436 9.22 -16.37 13.71
C ALA A 436 9.61 -17.49 12.74
N LEU A 437 8.65 -17.96 11.96
CA LEU A 437 8.79 -19.07 11.03
C LEU A 437 8.50 -18.59 9.59
N PRO A 438 9.09 -19.19 8.56
CA PRO A 438 8.71 -18.92 7.17
C PRO A 438 7.21 -19.14 6.97
N LEU A 439 6.52 -18.13 6.43
CA LEU A 439 5.06 -18.10 6.36
C LEU A 439 4.51 -19.27 5.54
N GLY A 440 5.07 -19.52 4.36
CA GLY A 440 4.64 -20.63 3.52
C GLY A 440 4.84 -22.00 4.18
N GLY A 441 5.88 -22.17 5.01
CA GLY A 441 6.10 -23.40 5.77
C GLY A 441 5.09 -23.56 6.92
N LEU A 442 4.82 -22.47 7.65
CA LEU A 442 3.82 -22.42 8.72
C LEU A 442 2.42 -22.77 8.19
N ALA A 443 1.98 -22.09 7.12
CA ALA A 443 0.65 -22.29 6.56
C ALA A 443 0.45 -23.70 5.99
N ARG A 444 1.43 -24.22 5.22
CA ARG A 444 1.38 -25.58 4.64
C ARG A 444 1.29 -26.66 5.72
N ALA A 445 1.93 -26.45 6.87
CA ALA A 445 1.92 -27.41 7.96
C ALA A 445 0.70 -27.29 8.86
N ALA A 446 0.28 -26.07 9.18
CA ALA A 446 -0.75 -25.82 10.19
C ALA A 446 -2.17 -25.98 9.64
N VAL A 447 -2.47 -25.45 8.45
CA VAL A 447 -3.85 -25.37 7.96
C VAL A 447 -4.47 -26.76 7.74
N PRO A 448 -3.83 -27.72 7.02
CA PRO A 448 -4.40 -29.06 6.83
C PRO A 448 -4.53 -29.88 8.13
N LEU A 449 -3.79 -29.49 9.18
CA LEU A 449 -3.82 -30.15 10.47
C LEU A 449 -4.92 -29.57 11.38
N LEU A 450 -5.24 -28.29 11.23
CA LEU A 450 -6.25 -27.58 12.02
C LEU A 450 -7.65 -27.56 11.36
N VAL A 451 -7.71 -27.84 10.06
CA VAL A 451 -8.94 -27.85 9.26
C VAL A 451 -9.10 -29.19 8.57
N LYS A 452 -10.33 -29.71 8.59
CA LYS A 452 -10.69 -30.89 7.80
C LYS A 452 -10.97 -30.46 6.36
N LEU A 453 -9.95 -30.53 5.52
CA LEU A 453 -10.05 -30.17 4.10
C LEU A 453 -10.57 -31.35 3.28
N GLU A 454 -11.46 -31.08 2.33
CA GLU A 454 -11.79 -32.02 1.26
C GLU A 454 -10.63 -32.13 0.25
N HIS A 455 -10.59 -33.20 -0.54
CA HIS A 455 -9.46 -33.44 -1.44
C HIS A 455 -9.24 -32.30 -2.45
N GLU A 456 -10.32 -31.77 -3.02
CA GLU A 456 -10.26 -30.65 -3.97
C GLU A 456 -9.76 -29.36 -3.29
N GLU A 457 -10.28 -29.04 -2.10
CA GLU A 457 -9.85 -27.85 -1.35
C GLU A 457 -8.38 -27.97 -0.91
N ALA A 458 -7.95 -29.16 -0.48
CA ALA A 458 -6.56 -29.44 -0.13
C ALA A 458 -5.62 -29.22 -1.33
N SER A 459 -5.99 -29.69 -2.53
CA SER A 459 -5.20 -29.47 -3.74
C SER A 459 -5.14 -27.98 -4.13
N LYS A 460 -6.27 -27.25 -4.01
CA LYS A 460 -6.27 -25.81 -4.28
C LYS A 460 -5.45 -25.02 -3.25
N LEU A 461 -5.49 -25.42 -1.97
CA LEU A 461 -4.65 -24.84 -0.92
C LEU A 461 -3.16 -25.11 -1.18
N GLU A 462 -2.80 -26.31 -1.59
CA GLU A 462 -1.42 -26.65 -1.97
C GLU A 462 -0.94 -25.78 -3.13
N ALA A 463 -1.77 -25.57 -4.15
CA ALA A 463 -1.48 -24.66 -5.26
C ALA A 463 -1.35 -23.20 -4.81
N LEU A 464 -2.21 -22.73 -3.90
CA LEU A 464 -2.14 -21.37 -3.33
C LEU A 464 -0.85 -21.14 -2.52
N LEU A 465 -0.35 -22.18 -1.87
CA LEU A 465 0.84 -22.13 -1.02
C LEU A 465 2.14 -22.54 -1.75
N ALA A 466 2.06 -22.84 -3.04
CA ALA A 466 3.21 -23.09 -3.89
C ALA A 466 3.97 -21.77 -4.15
N VAL A 467 5.29 -21.83 -4.10
CA VAL A 467 6.16 -20.70 -4.47
C VAL A 467 6.38 -20.74 -5.97
N ALA A 468 6.38 -19.57 -6.61
CA ALA A 468 6.73 -19.43 -8.02
C ALA A 468 8.15 -19.98 -8.30
N ASP A 469 8.30 -20.82 -9.33
CA ASP A 469 9.62 -21.23 -9.80
C ASP A 469 10.19 -20.15 -10.74
N LEU A 470 10.87 -19.16 -10.15
CA LEU A 470 11.41 -18.01 -10.87
C LEU A 470 12.70 -18.34 -11.64
N THR A 471 13.08 -19.62 -11.74
CA THR A 471 14.33 -20.06 -12.38
C THR A 471 14.18 -20.47 -13.86
N SER A 472 12.96 -20.57 -14.39
CA SER A 472 12.72 -21.08 -15.75
C SER A 472 12.56 -20.02 -16.86
N SER A 473 12.66 -18.72 -16.56
CA SER A 473 12.34 -17.64 -17.52
C SER A 473 13.52 -17.19 -18.40
N GLY A 474 14.58 -18.01 -18.54
CA GLY A 474 15.88 -17.61 -19.13
C GLY A 474 16.29 -18.27 -20.45
N GLU A 475 15.54 -19.23 -21.01
CA GLU A 475 15.89 -19.84 -22.30
C GLU A 475 14.88 -19.43 -23.39
N SER A 476 15.24 -18.38 -24.14
CA SER A 476 14.68 -18.14 -25.46
C SER A 476 15.07 -19.32 -26.36
N VAL A 477 14.11 -20.20 -26.65
CA VAL A 477 14.23 -21.20 -27.70
C VAL A 477 14.30 -20.46 -29.04
N THR A 478 15.51 -20.27 -29.55
CA THR A 478 15.74 -19.99 -30.97
C THR A 478 15.29 -21.22 -31.76
N GLU A 479 14.08 -21.13 -32.32
CA GLU A 479 13.57 -22.09 -33.29
C GLU A 479 14.34 -21.90 -34.61
N GLU A 480 15.41 -22.68 -34.79
CA GLU A 480 16.08 -22.83 -36.08
C GLU A 480 15.11 -23.53 -37.05
N LEU A 481 14.59 -22.75 -38.00
CA LEU A 481 13.91 -23.27 -39.19
C LEU A 481 14.90 -24.08 -40.03
N PRO A 482 14.59 -25.34 -40.42
CA PRO A 482 15.45 -26.12 -41.29
C PRO A 482 15.43 -25.56 -42.73
N PRO A 483 16.52 -25.74 -43.50
CA PRO A 483 16.62 -25.24 -44.86
C PRO A 483 15.69 -26.04 -45.79
N SER A 484 14.96 -25.30 -46.63
CA SER A 484 14.13 -25.87 -47.70
C SER A 484 15.03 -26.47 -48.80
N GLU A 485 14.84 -27.75 -49.11
CA GLU A 485 15.21 -28.36 -50.40
C GLU A 485 14.01 -28.40 -51.34
#